data_AF-A0A1Y2HTA9-F1
#
_entry.id   AF-A0A1Y2HTA9-F1
#
_cell.length_a   1.000
_cell.length_b   1.000
_cell.length_c   1.000
_cell.angle_alpha   90.00
_cell.angle_beta   90.00
_cell.angle_gamma   90.00
#
_symmetry.space_group_name_H-M   'P 1'
#
loop_
_entity.id
_entity.type
_entity.pdbx_description
1 polymer ?
#
loop_
_entity_poly.entity_id
_entity_poly.type
_entity_poly.pdbx_seq_one_letter_code
_entity_poly.pdbx_strand_id
1 'polypeptide(L)'
;MVTKGEQEKNVHMYKVDFTALKSEIKMLEKNDFAILRSETERLTAELERLKQRMREETNRLQAGVRLDMNLEKGRIRDETSIQETKIREADARIETEIANIRTQLESIKYEIIRNVVGTLTAAGGLVLAYMRFLH
;
A
#
# COMPACT_ATOMS: atom_id res chain seq x y z
N MET A 1 -88.50 35.55 -12.44
CA MET A 1 -87.88 34.90 -13.61
C MET A 1 -86.81 35.84 -14.14
N VAL A 2 -85.60 35.34 -14.42
CA VAL A 2 -84.52 36.13 -15.01
C VAL A 2 -84.90 36.51 -16.45
N THR A 3 -84.62 37.73 -16.87
CA THR A 3 -84.95 38.17 -18.23
C THR A 3 -83.99 37.55 -19.25
N LYS A 4 -84.46 37.34 -20.49
CA LYS A 4 -83.67 36.71 -21.56
C LYS A 4 -82.35 37.46 -21.83
N GLY A 5 -82.36 38.79 -21.72
CA GLY A 5 -81.18 39.64 -21.88
C GLY A 5 -80.16 39.52 -20.73
N GLU A 6 -80.60 39.33 -19.49
CA GLU A 6 -79.69 39.04 -18.37
C GLU A 6 -79.03 37.66 -18.50
N GLN A 7 -79.79 36.68 -19.03
CA GLN A 7 -79.27 35.35 -19.28
C GLN A 7 -78.18 35.36 -20.39
N GLU A 8 -78.40 36.08 -21.48
CA GLU A 8 -77.39 36.26 -22.54
C GLU A 8 -76.15 36.99 -22.05
N LYS A 9 -76.31 38.04 -21.24
CA LYS A 9 -75.18 38.78 -20.64
C LYS A 9 -74.34 37.90 -19.71
N ASN A 10 -74.98 37.10 -18.85
CA ASN A 10 -74.29 36.17 -17.96
C ASN A 10 -73.54 35.08 -18.74
N VAL A 11 -74.16 34.50 -19.78
CA VAL A 11 -73.49 33.53 -20.65
C VAL A 11 -72.28 34.15 -21.36
N HIS A 12 -72.39 35.40 -21.80
CA HIS A 12 -71.27 36.10 -22.43
C HIS A 12 -70.11 36.34 -21.47
N MET A 13 -70.41 36.73 -20.23
CA MET A 13 -69.42 36.92 -19.17
C MET A 13 -68.68 35.62 -18.86
N TYR A 14 -69.40 34.50 -18.67
CA TYR A 14 -68.77 33.19 -18.46
C TYR A 14 -67.88 32.74 -19.61
N LYS A 15 -68.24 33.05 -20.87
CA LYS A 15 -67.39 32.73 -22.03
C LYS A 15 -66.09 33.52 -22.02
N VAL A 16 -66.14 34.80 -21.62
CA VAL A 16 -64.94 35.64 -21.52
C VAL A 16 -64.03 35.10 -20.41
N ASP A 17 -64.59 34.84 -19.22
CA ASP A 17 -63.85 34.31 -18.07
C ASP A 17 -63.23 32.95 -18.39
N PHE A 18 -63.97 32.07 -19.08
CA PHE A 18 -63.44 30.77 -19.52
C PHE A 18 -62.29 30.92 -20.52
N THR A 19 -62.38 31.89 -21.42
CA THR A 19 -61.30 32.15 -22.39
C THR A 19 -60.06 32.71 -21.70
N ALA A 20 -60.24 33.61 -20.73
CA ALA A 20 -59.16 34.14 -19.91
C ALA A 20 -58.47 33.03 -19.09
N LEU A 21 -59.25 32.22 -18.38
CA LEU A 21 -58.74 31.08 -17.60
C LEU A 21 -57.97 30.09 -18.48
N LYS A 22 -58.50 29.76 -19.66
CA LYS A 22 -57.81 28.87 -20.62
C LYS A 22 -56.47 29.45 -21.08
N SER A 23 -56.41 30.76 -21.31
CA SER A 23 -55.17 31.44 -21.69
C SER A 23 -54.14 31.42 -20.55
N GLU A 24 -54.59 31.65 -19.32
CA GLU A 24 -53.75 31.62 -18.13
C GLU A 24 -53.16 30.23 -17.88
N ILE A 25 -53.99 29.18 -17.93
CA ILE A 25 -53.54 27.77 -17.81
C ILE A 25 -52.49 27.45 -18.87
N LYS A 26 -52.74 27.80 -20.13
CA LYS A 26 -51.78 27.54 -21.22
C LYS A 26 -50.46 28.30 -21.02
N MET A 27 -50.51 29.49 -20.43
CA MET A 27 -49.30 30.27 -20.12
C MET A 27 -48.51 29.62 -18.99
N LEU A 28 -49.18 29.20 -17.92
CA LEU A 28 -48.57 28.48 -16.80
C LEU A 28 -47.92 27.18 -17.26
N GLU A 29 -48.63 26.34 -18.01
CA GLU A 29 -48.08 25.08 -18.55
C GLU A 29 -46.82 25.31 -19.38
N LYS A 30 -46.83 26.34 -20.23
CA LYS A 30 -45.66 26.68 -21.06
C LYS A 30 -44.48 27.16 -20.20
N ASN A 31 -44.76 27.92 -19.15
CA ASN A 31 -43.73 28.40 -18.22
C ASN A 31 -43.12 27.23 -17.43
N ASP A 32 -43.96 26.41 -16.81
CA ASP A 32 -43.54 25.23 -16.04
C ASP A 32 -42.74 24.26 -16.91
N PHE A 33 -43.20 24.02 -18.15
CA PHE A 33 -42.47 23.18 -19.09
C PHE A 33 -41.09 23.77 -19.44
N ALA A 34 -40.99 25.09 -19.63
CA ALA A 34 -39.72 25.74 -19.90
C ALA A 34 -38.75 25.63 -18.71
N ILE A 35 -39.26 25.82 -17.48
CA ILE A 35 -38.47 25.65 -16.25
C ILE A 35 -37.99 24.20 -16.11
N LEU A 36 -38.90 23.23 -16.22
CA LEU A 36 -38.56 21.81 -16.10
C LEU A 36 -37.54 21.37 -17.15
N ARG A 37 -37.68 21.84 -18.39
CA ARG A 37 -36.72 21.57 -19.45
C ARG A 37 -35.34 22.15 -19.13
N SER A 38 -35.30 23.41 -18.70
CA SER A 38 -34.04 24.07 -18.29
C SER A 38 -33.36 23.33 -17.14
N GLU A 39 -34.11 22.92 -16.11
CA GLU A 39 -33.58 22.16 -14.99
C GLU A 39 -33.09 20.77 -15.41
N THR A 40 -33.80 20.10 -16.32
CA THR A 40 -33.38 18.81 -16.86
C THR A 40 -32.07 18.93 -17.65
N GLU A 41 -31.94 19.96 -18.49
CA GLU A 41 -30.71 20.25 -19.23
C GLU A 41 -29.55 20.59 -18.27
N ARG A 42 -29.82 21.38 -17.22
CA ARG A 42 -28.83 21.72 -16.17
C ARG A 42 -28.35 20.48 -15.43
N LEU A 43 -29.26 19.64 -14.94
CA LEU A 43 -28.93 18.41 -14.21
C LEU A 43 -28.17 17.42 -15.09
N THR A 44 -28.52 17.32 -16.36
CA THR A 44 -27.78 16.47 -17.31
C THR A 44 -26.34 16.96 -17.49
N ALA A 45 -26.13 18.27 -17.61
CA ALA A 45 -24.79 18.84 -17.71
C ALA A 45 -23.97 18.64 -16.41
N GLU A 46 -24.59 18.78 -15.24
CA GLU A 46 -23.94 18.52 -13.96
C GLU A 46 -23.57 17.04 -13.79
N LEU A 47 -24.43 16.14 -14.22
CA LEU A 47 -24.18 14.69 -14.20
C LEU A 47 -22.97 14.33 -15.07
N GLU A 48 -22.88 14.85 -16.29
CA GLU A 48 -21.74 14.60 -17.16
C GLU A 48 -20.43 15.16 -16.59
N ARG A 49 -20.46 16.37 -16.00
CA ARG A 49 -19.31 16.93 -15.28
C ARG A 49 -18.89 16.09 -14.08
N LEU A 50 -19.85 15.51 -13.34
CA LEU A 50 -19.55 14.64 -12.22
C LEU A 50 -18.92 13.33 -12.68
N LYS A 51 -19.47 12.70 -13.73
CA LYS A 51 -18.90 11.49 -14.33
C LYS A 51 -17.46 11.71 -14.80
N GLN A 52 -17.18 12.85 -15.43
CA GLN A 52 -15.83 13.17 -15.88
C GLN A 52 -14.87 13.30 -14.69
N ARG A 53 -15.22 14.09 -13.68
CA ARG A 53 -14.40 14.24 -12.46
C ARG A 53 -14.13 12.90 -11.78
N MET A 54 -15.14 12.05 -11.65
CA MET A 54 -14.97 10.72 -11.05
C MET A 54 -13.99 9.84 -11.85
N ARG A 55 -14.04 9.89 -13.19
CA ARG A 55 -13.07 9.15 -14.02
C ARG A 55 -11.65 9.68 -13.83
N GLU A 56 -11.48 10.99 -13.79
CA GLU A 56 -10.18 11.63 -13.57
C GLU A 56 -9.60 11.27 -12.18
N GLU A 57 -10.41 11.34 -11.13
CA GLU A 57 -10.01 10.95 -9.77
C GLU A 57 -9.67 9.45 -9.69
N THR A 58 -10.48 8.58 -10.30
CA THR A 58 -10.20 7.14 -10.35
C THR A 58 -8.85 6.86 -11.02
N ASN A 59 -8.60 7.50 -12.18
CA ASN A 59 -7.33 7.34 -12.89
C ASN A 59 -6.14 7.87 -12.08
N ARG A 60 -6.31 9.01 -11.40
CA ARG A 60 -5.28 9.60 -10.55
C ARG A 60 -4.96 8.70 -9.35
N LEU A 61 -5.99 8.18 -8.67
CA LEU A 61 -5.83 7.26 -7.55
C LEU A 61 -5.15 5.97 -8.00
N GLN A 62 -5.55 5.41 -9.14
CA GLN A 62 -4.93 4.20 -9.69
C GLN A 62 -3.45 4.42 -10.01
N ALA A 63 -3.09 5.58 -10.57
CA ALA A 63 -1.71 5.95 -10.82
C ALA A 63 -0.91 6.09 -9.51
N GLY A 64 -1.51 6.71 -8.48
CA GLY A 64 -0.93 6.82 -7.14
C GLY A 64 -0.64 5.46 -6.52
N VAL A 65 -1.64 4.57 -6.46
CA VAL A 65 -1.48 3.21 -5.92
C VAL A 65 -0.40 2.42 -6.68
N ARG A 66 -0.33 2.56 -8.01
CA ARG A 66 0.73 1.92 -8.81
C ARG A 66 2.11 2.45 -8.48
N LEU A 67 2.25 3.76 -8.25
CA LEU A 67 3.50 4.38 -7.83
C LEU A 67 3.91 3.87 -6.45
N ASP A 68 2.99 3.88 -5.48
CA ASP A 68 3.24 3.42 -4.12
C ASP A 68 3.70 1.96 -4.09
N MET A 69 3.05 1.08 -4.85
CA MET A 69 3.47 -0.31 -4.99
C MET A 69 4.88 -0.45 -5.58
N ASN A 70 5.22 0.37 -6.58
CA ASN A 70 6.55 0.31 -7.19
C ASN A 70 7.64 0.79 -6.22
N LEU A 71 7.37 1.86 -5.46
CA LEU A 71 8.27 2.37 -4.44
C LEU A 71 8.47 1.33 -3.32
N GLU A 72 7.38 0.74 -2.84
CA GLU A 72 7.41 -0.28 -1.79
C GLU A 72 8.13 -1.55 -2.25
N LYS A 73 7.91 -1.98 -3.49
CA LYS A 73 8.65 -3.10 -4.10
C LYS A 73 10.15 -2.79 -4.18
N GLY A 74 10.51 -1.56 -4.52
CA GLY A 74 11.90 -1.08 -4.51
C GLY A 74 12.50 -1.17 -3.10
N ARG A 75 11.81 -0.61 -2.10
CA ARG A 75 12.22 -0.63 -0.69
C ARG A 75 12.45 -2.05 -0.17
N ILE A 76 11.51 -2.97 -0.42
CA ILE A 76 11.64 -4.38 -0.02
C ILE A 76 12.85 -5.03 -0.69
N ARG A 77 13.11 -4.74 -1.97
CA ARG A 77 14.28 -5.28 -2.68
C ARG A 77 15.59 -4.80 -2.06
N ASP A 78 15.68 -3.51 -1.75
CA ASP A 78 16.87 -2.94 -1.15
C ASP A 78 17.10 -3.47 0.27
N GLU A 79 16.04 -3.59 1.08
CA GLU A 79 16.10 -4.21 2.41
C GLU A 79 16.52 -5.68 2.34
N THR A 80 15.98 -6.44 1.38
CA THR A 80 16.36 -7.83 1.15
C THR A 80 17.85 -7.93 0.78
N SER A 81 18.34 -7.07 -0.11
CA SER A 81 19.76 -7.04 -0.50
C SER A 81 20.68 -6.72 0.70
N ILE A 82 20.25 -5.82 1.59
CA ILE A 82 20.99 -5.51 2.82
C ILE A 82 21.01 -6.72 3.75
N GLN A 83 19.88 -7.41 3.93
CA GLN A 83 19.81 -8.61 4.76
C GLN A 83 20.68 -9.75 4.20
N GLU A 84 20.64 -9.99 2.89
CA GLU A 84 21.52 -10.98 2.25
C GLU A 84 22.99 -10.67 2.50
N THR A 85 23.39 -9.40 2.43
CA THR A 85 24.77 -8.98 2.70
C THR A 85 25.15 -9.26 4.15
N LYS A 86 24.28 -8.92 5.11
CA LYS A 86 24.50 -9.21 6.54
C LYS A 86 24.62 -10.71 6.83
N ILE A 87 23.81 -11.53 6.17
CA ILE A 87 23.86 -12.99 6.29
C ILE A 87 25.22 -13.50 5.78
N ARG A 88 25.64 -13.07 4.58
CA ARG A 88 26.94 -13.46 4.02
C ARG A 88 28.12 -13.03 4.89
N GLU A 89 28.07 -11.83 5.46
CA GLU A 89 29.08 -11.37 6.41
C GLU A 89 29.11 -12.22 7.69
N ALA A 90 27.94 -12.61 8.20
CA ALA A 90 27.86 -13.50 9.36
C ALA A 90 28.41 -14.91 9.04
N ASP A 91 28.07 -15.47 7.88
CA ASP A 91 28.59 -16.76 7.42
C ASP A 91 30.12 -16.71 7.30
N ALA A 92 30.68 -15.66 6.70
CA ALA A 92 32.13 -15.49 6.58
C ALA A 92 32.83 -15.37 7.96
N ARG A 93 32.20 -14.72 8.94
CA ARG A 93 32.71 -14.67 10.32
C ARG A 93 32.69 -16.05 10.97
N ILE A 94 31.61 -16.81 10.80
CA ILE A 94 31.50 -18.18 11.32
C ILE A 94 32.61 -19.06 10.71
N GLU A 95 32.85 -18.99 9.40
CA GLU A 95 33.93 -19.74 8.76
C GLU A 95 35.31 -19.37 9.34
N THR A 96 35.54 -18.08 9.59
CA THR A 96 36.78 -17.59 10.21
C THR A 96 36.93 -18.11 11.63
N GLU A 97 35.87 -18.09 12.44
CA GLU A 97 35.88 -18.64 13.80
C GLU A 97 36.15 -20.15 13.81
N ILE A 98 35.54 -20.90 12.88
CA ILE A 98 35.80 -22.34 12.71
C ILE A 98 37.28 -22.59 12.37
N ALA A 99 37.86 -21.82 11.46
CA ALA A 99 39.28 -21.93 11.10
C ALA A 99 40.20 -21.60 12.30
N ASN A 100 39.87 -20.57 13.08
CA ASN A 100 40.59 -20.23 14.31
C ASN A 100 40.53 -21.35 15.34
N ILE A 101 39.34 -21.91 15.60
CA ILE A 101 39.16 -23.04 16.54
C ILE A 101 39.98 -24.25 16.09
N ARG A 102 39.96 -24.59 14.79
CA ARG A 102 40.79 -25.69 14.25
C ARG A 102 42.28 -25.45 14.50
N THR A 103 42.75 -24.22 14.28
CA THR A 103 44.15 -23.84 14.49
C THR A 103 44.54 -23.94 15.96
N GLN A 104 43.70 -23.44 16.87
CA GLN A 104 43.89 -23.58 18.32
C GLN A 104 43.93 -25.04 18.75
N LEU A 105 43.05 -25.87 18.21
CA LEU A 105 43.00 -27.31 18.51
C LEU A 105 44.26 -28.04 18.05
N GLU A 106 44.78 -27.73 16.86
CA GLU A 106 46.07 -28.26 16.41
C GLU A 106 47.22 -27.80 17.32
N SER A 107 47.26 -26.52 17.70
CA SER A 107 48.25 -26.01 18.66
C SER A 107 48.21 -26.75 20.00
N ILE A 108 47.01 -26.99 20.54
CA ILE A 108 46.81 -27.74 21.79
C ILE A 108 47.30 -29.19 21.64
N LYS A 109 47.02 -29.87 20.52
CA LYS A 109 47.54 -31.22 20.26
C LYS A 109 49.07 -31.23 20.28
N TYR A 110 49.71 -30.28 19.60
CA TYR A 110 51.17 -30.16 19.60
C TYR A 110 51.73 -29.92 21.00
N GLU A 111 51.09 -29.06 21.78
CA GLU A 111 51.49 -28.78 23.16
C GLU A 111 51.37 -30.02 24.05
N ILE A 112 50.27 -30.78 23.95
CA ILE A 112 50.09 -32.05 24.68
C ILE A 112 51.19 -33.05 24.31
N ILE A 113 51.46 -33.26 23.02
CA ILE A 113 52.50 -34.19 22.56
C ILE A 113 53.87 -33.75 23.10
N ARG A 114 54.20 -32.47 22.99
CA ARG A 114 55.46 -31.92 23.48
C ARG A 114 55.61 -32.12 25.00
N ASN A 115 54.55 -31.85 25.76
CA ASN A 115 54.55 -32.02 27.21
C ASN A 115 54.73 -33.48 27.62
N VAL A 116 54.04 -34.41 26.95
CA VAL A 116 54.20 -35.86 27.19
C VAL A 116 55.62 -36.34 26.86
N VAL A 117 56.19 -35.93 25.74
CA VAL A 117 57.58 -36.27 25.37
C VAL A 117 58.56 -35.69 26.39
N GLY A 118 58.35 -34.44 26.81
CA GLY A 118 59.18 -33.77 27.81
C GLY A 118 59.17 -34.48 29.16
N THR A 119 57.99 -34.87 29.67
CA THR A 119 57.87 -35.56 30.96
C THR A 119 58.46 -36.97 30.90
N LEU A 120 58.23 -37.74 29.83
CA LEU A 120 58.83 -39.06 29.65
C LEU A 120 60.36 -38.99 29.58
N THR A 121 60.91 -38.01 28.86
CA THR A 121 62.36 -37.82 28.75
C THR A 121 62.98 -37.42 30.09
N ALA A 122 62.32 -36.52 30.84
CA ALA A 122 62.77 -36.12 32.17
C ALA A 122 62.77 -37.30 33.16
N ALA A 123 61.69 -38.09 33.17
CA ALA A 123 61.59 -39.29 34.00
C ALA A 123 62.68 -40.33 33.64
N GLY A 124 62.90 -40.58 32.34
CA GLY A 124 63.97 -41.46 31.87
C GLY A 124 65.36 -40.97 32.29
N GLY A 125 65.61 -39.66 32.21
CA GLY A 125 66.86 -39.04 32.66
C GLY A 125 67.12 -39.25 34.15
N LEU A 126 66.08 -39.12 35.00
CA LEU A 126 66.20 -39.38 36.44
C LEU A 126 66.52 -40.85 36.74
N VAL A 127 65.89 -41.79 36.03
CA VAL A 127 66.17 -43.23 36.18
C VAL A 127 67.61 -43.56 35.79
N LEU A 128 68.11 -43.02 34.68
CA LEU A 128 69.49 -43.20 34.26
C LEU A 128 70.49 -42.59 35.26
N ALA A 129 70.18 -41.40 35.79
CA ALA A 129 70.99 -40.76 36.82
C ALA A 129 71.06 -41.60 38.10
N TYR A 130 69.94 -42.20 38.52
CA TYR A 130 69.87 -43.09 39.67
C TYR A 130 70.68 -44.37 39.47
N MET A 131 70.56 -45.02 38.31
CA MET A 131 71.38 -46.21 37.99
C MET A 131 72.88 -45.90 38.03
N ARG A 132 73.29 -44.72 37.54
CA ARG A 132 74.69 -44.29 37.59
C ARG A 132 75.20 -44.03 39.02
N PHE A 133 74.34 -43.62 39.94
CA PHE A 133 74.73 -43.38 41.33
C PHE A 133 74.92 -44.70 42.12
N LEU A 134 74.22 -45.77 41.72
CA LEU A 134 74.27 -47.09 42.34
C LEU A 134 75.45 -47.97 41.88
N HIS A 135 76.08 -47.65 40.75
CA HIS A 135 77.08 -48.47 40.07
C HIS A 135 78.48 -47.84 40.14
#